data_AF-A0A6V8PP19-F1
#
_entry.id   AF-A0A6V8PP19-F1
#
_cell.length_a   1.000
_cell.length_b   1.000
_cell.length_c   1.000
_cell.angle_alpha   90.00
_cell.angle_beta   90.00
_cell.angle_gamma   90.00
#
_symmetry.space_group_name_H-M   'P 1'
#
loop_
_entity.id
_entity.type
_entity.pdbx_description
1 polymer ?
#
loop_
_entity_poly.entity_id
_entity_poly.type
_entity_poly.pdbx_seq_one_letter_code
_entity_poly.pdbx_strand_id
1 'polypeptide(L)'
;KMGSIEDLKLEEKNLLTKSLTKEYFDIYIWPGNPKDISDTTRLKLVIQKNHKRCKEFLENCGERPRVYRNTLIFLCPSESERISFDNFLKKKLAWHFIEKDKTLRITDEQRKEVRDKIKKAEAEVKERIRSLYRLILLPSKEGFKEIDLGIPTYGADVTIDKEVYERLRGDGEILEKLSALSLKEKYLKDRDYVKTKNILESFYKTSGEVRVIRDEVLKDSIKEGVRQGLFGVGGIENGKPVCDHFKEE
;
A
#
# COMPACT_ATOMS: atom_id res chain seq x y z
N LYS A 1 -5.58 -32.50 -15.34
CA LYS A 1 -5.20 -32.24 -13.93
C LYS A 1 -5.38 -30.75 -13.67
N MET A 2 -6.61 -30.30 -13.40
CA MET A 2 -6.91 -28.90 -13.04
C MET A 2 -7.43 -28.89 -11.61
N GLY A 3 -7.00 -27.88 -10.86
CA GLY A 3 -6.84 -27.97 -9.40
C GLY A 3 -5.37 -28.11 -9.00
N SER A 4 -4.45 -27.84 -9.93
CA SER A 4 -3.03 -27.72 -9.63
C SER A 4 -2.79 -26.47 -8.77
N ILE A 5 -1.65 -26.44 -8.07
CA ILE A 5 -1.24 -25.27 -7.28
C ILE A 5 -1.11 -24.01 -8.17
N GLU A 6 -0.84 -24.17 -9.47
CA GLU A 6 -0.72 -23.07 -10.43
C GLU A 6 -2.07 -22.43 -10.75
N ASP A 7 -3.12 -23.24 -10.93
CA ASP A 7 -4.48 -22.75 -11.19
C ASP A 7 -4.99 -21.86 -10.04
N LEU A 8 -4.73 -22.29 -8.80
CA LEU A 8 -5.13 -21.53 -7.60
C LEU A 8 -4.39 -20.20 -7.51
N LYS A 9 -3.08 -20.19 -7.78
CA LYS A 9 -2.28 -18.96 -7.78
C LYS A 9 -2.75 -17.99 -8.87
N LEU A 10 -3.05 -18.49 -10.06
CA LEU A 10 -3.53 -17.64 -11.15
C LEU A 10 -4.88 -17.01 -10.81
N GLU A 11 -5.82 -17.81 -10.30
CA GLU A 11 -7.13 -17.31 -9.90
C GLU A 11 -7.02 -16.31 -8.75
N GLU A 12 -6.24 -16.59 -7.70
CA GLU A 12 -5.99 -15.64 -6.60
C GLU A 12 -5.44 -14.30 -7.13
N LYS A 13 -4.51 -14.33 -8.08
CA LYS A 13 -3.96 -13.10 -8.71
C LYS A 13 -5.03 -12.33 -9.47
N ASN A 14 -5.90 -13.02 -10.19
CA ASN A 14 -6.99 -12.41 -10.95
C ASN A 14 -8.00 -11.76 -10.02
N LEU A 15 -8.37 -12.44 -8.92
CA LEU A 15 -9.26 -11.90 -7.90
C LEU A 15 -8.68 -10.65 -7.26
N LEU A 16 -7.42 -10.71 -6.85
CA LEU A 16 -6.71 -9.58 -6.27
C LEU A 16 -6.66 -8.38 -7.25
N THR A 17 -6.35 -8.63 -8.52
CA THR A 17 -6.30 -7.58 -9.55
C THR A 17 -7.66 -6.88 -9.73
N LYS A 18 -8.76 -7.64 -9.68
CA LYS A 18 -10.13 -7.10 -9.77
C LYS A 18 -10.55 -6.29 -8.54
N SER A 19 -9.88 -6.47 -7.41
CA SER A 19 -10.19 -5.77 -6.14
C SER A 19 -9.41 -4.46 -5.95
N LEU A 20 -8.79 -3.93 -7.00
CA LEU A 20 -7.88 -2.77 -6.95
C LEU A 20 -8.23 -1.75 -8.05
N THR A 21 -8.12 -0.44 -7.78
CA THR A 21 -8.39 0.64 -8.75
C THR A 21 -7.15 1.38 -9.23
N LYS A 22 -6.01 1.27 -8.51
CA LYS A 22 -4.73 1.94 -8.83
C LYS A 22 -4.80 3.46 -8.79
N GLU A 23 -5.67 4.02 -7.95
CA GLU A 23 -5.87 5.46 -7.82
C GLU A 23 -4.74 6.15 -7.02
N TYR A 24 -4.36 5.56 -5.88
CA TYR A 24 -3.45 6.19 -4.91
C TYR A 24 -2.00 5.71 -4.96
N PHE A 25 -1.77 4.53 -5.56
CA PHE A 25 -0.49 3.83 -5.46
C PHE A 25 -0.03 3.25 -6.79
N ASP A 26 1.29 3.13 -6.93
CA ASP A 26 1.89 2.22 -7.89
C ASP A 26 1.77 0.79 -7.36
N ILE A 27 0.90 0.00 -7.96
CA ILE A 27 0.60 -1.34 -7.44
C ILE A 27 1.44 -2.41 -8.14
N TYR A 28 2.15 -3.18 -7.33
CA TYR A 28 2.97 -4.32 -7.76
C TYR A 28 2.44 -5.60 -7.12
N ILE A 29 1.89 -6.51 -7.93
CA ILE A 29 1.31 -7.78 -7.46
C ILE A 29 2.33 -8.91 -7.63
N TRP A 30 2.80 -9.42 -6.49
CA TRP A 30 3.76 -10.53 -6.38
C TRP A 30 5.00 -10.34 -7.27
N PRO A 31 5.75 -9.23 -7.11
CA PRO A 31 6.99 -9.03 -7.84
C PRO A 31 7.95 -10.19 -7.54
N GLY A 32 8.68 -10.65 -8.56
CA GLY A 32 9.62 -11.76 -8.41
C GLY A 32 10.94 -11.30 -7.80
N ASN A 33 11.37 -10.09 -8.17
CA ASN A 33 12.67 -9.51 -7.85
C ASN A 33 12.54 -8.05 -7.39
N PRO A 34 13.43 -7.56 -6.52
CA PRO A 34 13.41 -6.17 -6.07
C PRO A 34 13.50 -5.12 -7.20
N LYS A 35 14.10 -5.46 -8.34
CA LYS A 35 14.17 -4.60 -9.53
C LYS A 35 12.81 -4.38 -10.23
N ASP A 36 11.84 -5.25 -9.97
CA ASP A 36 10.50 -5.17 -10.58
C ASP A 36 9.69 -4.01 -10.00
N ILE A 37 10.12 -3.47 -8.84
CA ILE A 37 9.51 -2.33 -8.17
C ILE A 37 10.36 -1.10 -8.45
N SER A 38 9.76 -0.08 -9.07
CA SER A 38 10.44 1.18 -9.36
C SER A 38 11.05 1.81 -8.09
N ASP A 39 12.07 2.64 -8.23
CA ASP A 39 12.67 3.39 -7.12
C ASP A 39 12.47 4.88 -7.38
N THR A 40 11.26 5.35 -7.05
CA THR A 40 10.76 6.72 -7.28
C THR A 40 10.15 7.30 -6.01
N THR A 41 9.78 8.58 -6.01
CA THR A 41 9.10 9.23 -4.87
C THR A 41 7.61 8.88 -4.75
N ARG A 42 6.98 8.27 -5.76
CA ARG A 42 5.56 7.86 -5.70
C ARG A 42 5.35 6.75 -4.67
N LEU A 43 4.23 6.77 -3.96
CA LEU A 43 3.85 5.69 -3.05
C LEU A 43 3.57 4.39 -3.80
N LYS A 44 4.03 3.27 -3.25
CA LYS A 44 3.97 1.94 -3.88
C LYS A 44 3.26 0.98 -2.97
N LEU A 45 2.22 0.32 -3.49
CA LEU A 45 1.56 -0.77 -2.81
C LEU A 45 2.09 -2.09 -3.37
N VAL A 46 2.94 -2.74 -2.58
CA VAL A 46 3.63 -3.97 -2.96
C VAL A 46 2.89 -5.14 -2.31
N ILE A 47 2.09 -5.84 -3.11
CA ILE A 47 1.31 -6.96 -2.63
C ILE A 47 2.17 -8.23 -2.71
N GLN A 48 2.42 -8.84 -1.55
CA GLN A 48 3.31 -10.00 -1.42
C GLN A 48 2.53 -11.27 -1.08
N LYS A 49 3.12 -12.44 -1.35
CA LYS A 49 2.52 -13.74 -0.99
C LYS A 49 2.72 -14.11 0.47
N ASN A 50 3.67 -13.46 1.14
CA ASN A 50 3.99 -13.62 2.55
C ASN A 50 4.92 -12.47 2.99
N HIS A 51 5.13 -12.34 4.30
CA HIS A 51 5.98 -11.31 4.89
C HIS A 51 7.51 -11.50 4.67
N LYS A 52 7.98 -12.71 4.30
CA LYS A 52 9.39 -13.13 4.47
C LYS A 52 10.37 -12.31 3.65
N ARG A 53 9.96 -11.89 2.45
CA ARG A 53 10.80 -11.15 1.51
C ARG A 53 10.62 -9.63 1.60
N CYS A 54 9.69 -9.12 2.41
CA CYS A 54 9.43 -7.67 2.45
C CYS A 54 10.70 -6.86 2.79
N LYS A 55 11.55 -7.39 3.69
CA LYS A 55 12.84 -6.78 4.03
C LYS A 55 13.79 -6.69 2.83
N GLU A 56 13.91 -7.76 2.05
CA GLU A 56 14.73 -7.79 0.82
C GLU A 56 14.28 -6.72 -0.19
N PHE A 57 12.96 -6.60 -0.42
CA PHE A 57 12.38 -5.60 -1.31
C PHE A 57 12.53 -4.17 -0.79
N LEU A 58 12.50 -3.98 0.53
CA LEU A 58 12.71 -2.69 1.18
C LEU A 58 14.16 -2.22 1.05
N GLU A 59 15.12 -3.13 1.18
CA GLU A 59 16.55 -2.79 1.19
C GLU A 59 17.14 -2.64 -0.22
N ASN A 60 16.58 -3.33 -1.22
CA ASN A 60 17.20 -3.46 -2.55
C ASN A 60 16.32 -2.99 -3.72
N CYS A 61 16.96 -2.55 -4.79
CA CYS A 61 16.36 -2.28 -6.11
C CYS A 61 17.25 -2.92 -7.19
N GLY A 62 17.14 -4.23 -7.37
CA GLY A 62 18.14 -5.01 -8.09
C GLY A 62 19.38 -5.20 -7.23
N GLU A 63 20.56 -4.92 -7.78
CA GLU A 63 21.85 -5.07 -7.10
C GLU A 63 22.25 -3.85 -6.25
N ARG A 64 21.51 -2.74 -6.39
CA ARG A 64 21.78 -1.50 -5.67
C ARG A 64 20.86 -1.35 -4.44
N PRO A 65 21.32 -0.68 -3.37
CA PRO A 65 20.47 -0.30 -2.26
C PRO A 65 19.32 0.57 -2.74
N ARG A 66 18.11 0.32 -2.22
CA ARG A 66 16.93 1.12 -2.51
C ARG A 66 17.03 2.48 -1.84
N VAL A 67 16.77 3.54 -2.59
CA VAL A 67 16.86 4.92 -2.10
C VAL A 67 15.55 5.34 -1.43
N TYR A 68 14.42 5.18 -2.12
CA TYR A 68 13.12 5.71 -1.67
C TYR A 68 12.34 4.69 -0.84
N ARG A 69 12.99 4.18 0.21
CA ARG A 69 12.49 3.10 1.07
C ARG A 69 11.16 3.43 1.74
N ASN A 70 10.97 4.68 2.16
CA ASN A 70 9.76 5.07 2.88
C ASN A 70 8.52 5.10 1.98
N THR A 71 8.69 5.06 0.65
CA THR A 71 7.58 5.03 -0.31
C THR A 71 6.94 3.64 -0.45
N LEU A 72 7.56 2.59 0.08
CA LEU A 72 7.03 1.22 -0.01
C LEU A 72 6.03 0.96 1.12
N ILE A 73 4.88 0.42 0.73
CA ILE A 73 3.83 -0.08 1.61
C ILE A 73 3.59 -1.52 1.18
N PHE A 74 3.79 -2.47 2.07
CA PHE A 74 3.57 -3.88 1.75
C PHE A 74 2.19 -4.31 2.21
N LEU A 75 1.49 -5.09 1.39
CA LEU A 75 0.25 -5.76 1.76
C LEU A 75 0.44 -7.27 1.66
N CYS A 76 0.23 -7.96 2.77
CA CYS A 76 0.46 -9.39 2.90
C CYS A 76 -0.83 -10.14 3.27
N PRO A 77 -0.91 -11.44 2.91
CA PRO A 77 -1.99 -12.28 3.36
C PRO A 77 -1.87 -12.59 4.86
N SER A 78 -3.00 -12.69 5.55
CA SER A 78 -3.08 -13.28 6.88
C SER A 78 -2.91 -14.80 6.79
N GLU A 79 -1.98 -15.34 7.58
CA GLU A 79 -1.75 -16.79 7.63
C GLU A 79 -2.97 -17.55 8.16
N SER A 80 -3.72 -16.96 9.10
CA SER A 80 -4.91 -17.58 9.68
C SER A 80 -6.05 -17.77 8.67
N GLU A 81 -6.10 -16.95 7.62
CA GLU A 81 -7.13 -17.00 6.58
C GLU A 81 -6.73 -17.89 5.40
N ARG A 82 -5.45 -18.23 5.28
CA ARG A 82 -4.91 -18.90 4.09
C ARG A 82 -5.61 -20.23 3.80
N ILE A 83 -5.75 -21.07 4.82
CA ILE A 83 -6.36 -22.40 4.68
C ILE A 83 -7.83 -22.28 4.28
N SER A 84 -8.55 -21.35 4.91
CA SER A 84 -9.96 -21.08 4.62
C SER A 84 -10.15 -20.60 3.18
N PHE A 85 -9.33 -19.63 2.75
CA PHE A 85 -9.34 -19.08 1.40
C PHE A 85 -8.99 -20.13 0.34
N ASP A 86 -7.93 -20.93 0.53
CA ASP A 86 -7.52 -21.95 -0.43
C ASP A 86 -8.61 -23.02 -0.60
N ASN A 87 -9.28 -23.42 0.49
CA ASN A 87 -10.41 -24.36 0.44
C ASN A 87 -11.62 -23.78 -0.28
N PHE A 88 -11.94 -22.51 -0.02
CA PHE A 88 -12.99 -21.79 -0.73
C PHE A 88 -12.70 -21.72 -2.24
N LEU A 89 -11.47 -21.35 -2.62
CA LEU A 89 -11.06 -21.21 -4.01
C LEU A 89 -11.10 -22.54 -4.77
N LYS A 90 -10.63 -23.62 -4.14
CA LYS A 90 -10.74 -24.99 -4.69
C LYS A 90 -12.20 -25.37 -4.95
N LYS A 91 -13.10 -25.12 -4.00
CA LYS A 91 -14.54 -25.40 -4.17
C LYS A 91 -15.15 -24.56 -5.29
N LYS A 92 -14.85 -23.27 -5.37
CA LYS A 92 -15.29 -22.38 -6.46
C LYS A 92 -14.86 -22.93 -7.83
N LEU A 93 -13.59 -23.29 -7.98
CA LEU A 93 -13.08 -23.86 -9.24
C LEU A 93 -13.71 -25.21 -9.58
N ALA A 94 -13.96 -26.05 -8.57
CA ALA A 94 -14.66 -27.32 -8.77
C ALA A 94 -16.09 -27.11 -9.30
N TRP A 95 -16.83 -26.14 -8.77
CA TRP A 95 -18.16 -25.82 -9.29
C TRP A 95 -18.13 -25.32 -10.74
N HIS A 96 -17.19 -24.44 -11.09
CA HIS A 96 -17.02 -24.02 -12.48
C HIS A 96 -16.62 -25.17 -13.41
N PHE A 97 -15.87 -26.16 -12.92
CA PHE A 97 -15.52 -27.33 -13.70
C PHE A 97 -16.76 -28.18 -13.99
N ILE A 98 -17.57 -28.46 -12.98
CA ILE A 98 -18.83 -29.22 -13.12
C ILE A 98 -19.77 -28.50 -14.09
N GLU A 99 -19.87 -27.18 -14.02
CA GLU A 99 -20.69 -26.39 -14.95
C GLU A 99 -20.21 -26.46 -16.41
N LYS A 100 -18.90 -26.48 -16.63
CA LYS A 100 -18.29 -26.49 -17.97
C LYS A 100 -18.21 -27.89 -18.60
N ASP A 101 -18.22 -28.94 -17.78
CA ASP A 101 -18.08 -30.31 -18.24
C ASP A 101 -19.40 -30.84 -18.84
N LYS A 102 -19.45 -30.88 -20.18
CA LYS A 102 -20.60 -31.37 -20.95
C LYS A 102 -20.72 -32.90 -20.95
N THR A 103 -19.70 -33.62 -20.46
CA THR A 103 -19.69 -35.09 -20.43
C THR A 103 -20.41 -35.65 -19.20
N LEU A 104 -20.57 -34.82 -18.17
CA LEU A 104 -21.31 -35.19 -16.96
C LEU A 104 -22.81 -35.28 -17.26
N ARG A 105 -23.42 -36.40 -16.87
CA ARG A 105 -24.87 -36.59 -16.93
C ARG A 105 -25.51 -35.92 -15.71
N ILE A 106 -25.75 -34.62 -15.83
CA ILE A 106 -26.30 -33.77 -14.77
C ILE A 106 -27.77 -33.46 -15.10
N THR A 107 -28.68 -33.62 -14.14
CA THR A 107 -30.09 -33.22 -14.29
C THR A 107 -30.25 -31.70 -14.30
N ASP A 108 -31.38 -31.18 -14.80
CA ASP A 108 -31.62 -29.73 -14.81
C ASP A 108 -31.67 -29.12 -13.38
N GLU A 109 -32.13 -29.91 -12.41
CA GLU A 109 -32.12 -29.55 -10.98
C GLU A 109 -30.69 -29.43 -10.44
N GLN A 110 -29.83 -30.40 -10.72
CA GLN A 110 -28.41 -30.37 -10.34
C GLN A 110 -27.66 -29.22 -11.04
N ARG A 111 -27.99 -28.92 -12.31
CA ARG A 111 -27.44 -27.74 -13.01
C ARG A 111 -27.86 -26.43 -12.34
N LYS A 112 -29.11 -26.32 -11.89
CA LYS A 112 -29.58 -25.17 -11.13
C LYS A 112 -28.82 -25.03 -9.82
N GLU A 113 -28.65 -26.13 -9.08
CA GLU A 113 -27.87 -26.12 -7.84
C GLU A 113 -26.43 -25.65 -8.06
N VAL A 114 -25.73 -26.17 -9.08
CA VAL A 114 -24.35 -25.76 -9.40
C VAL A 114 -24.27 -24.25 -9.68
N ARG A 115 -25.20 -23.72 -10.48
CA ARG A 115 -25.27 -22.27 -10.75
C ARG A 115 -25.50 -21.44 -9.49
N ASP A 116 -26.38 -21.89 -8.60
CA ASP A 116 -26.65 -21.20 -7.34
C ASP A 116 -25.40 -21.21 -6.42
N LYS A 117 -24.64 -22.33 -6.39
CA LYS A 117 -23.36 -22.40 -5.67
C LYS A 117 -22.30 -21.47 -6.27
N ILE A 118 -22.21 -21.38 -7.59
CA ILE A 118 -21.29 -20.47 -8.28
C ILE A 118 -21.64 -19.03 -7.93
N LYS A 119 -22.90 -18.64 -8.10
CA LYS A 119 -23.36 -17.28 -7.79
C LYS A 119 -23.08 -16.90 -6.34
N LYS A 120 -23.31 -17.82 -5.39
CA LYS A 120 -22.99 -17.61 -3.98
C LYS A 120 -21.47 -17.44 -3.76
N ALA A 121 -20.66 -18.30 -4.38
CA ALA A 121 -19.20 -18.20 -4.29
C ALA A 121 -18.71 -16.86 -4.85
N GLU A 122 -19.23 -16.43 -6.01
CA GLU A 122 -18.88 -15.14 -6.62
C GLU A 122 -19.23 -13.95 -5.73
N ALA A 123 -20.35 -14.00 -5.00
CA ALA A 123 -20.71 -12.97 -4.02
C ALA A 123 -19.74 -12.92 -2.83
N GLU A 124 -19.23 -14.07 -2.37
CA GLU A 124 -18.28 -14.14 -1.23
C GLU A 124 -16.84 -13.79 -1.61
N VAL A 125 -16.46 -13.89 -2.90
CA VAL A 125 -15.07 -13.72 -3.38
C VAL A 125 -14.43 -12.42 -2.88
N LYS A 126 -15.15 -11.31 -2.96
CA LYS A 126 -14.63 -9.98 -2.60
C LYS A 126 -14.25 -9.91 -1.12
N GLU A 127 -15.13 -10.43 -0.26
CA GLU A 127 -14.90 -10.48 1.18
C GLU A 127 -13.74 -11.43 1.52
N ARG A 128 -13.68 -12.59 0.86
CA ARG A 128 -12.64 -13.61 1.07
C ARG A 128 -11.25 -13.11 0.70
N ILE A 129 -11.10 -12.43 -0.45
CA ILE A 129 -9.79 -11.91 -0.89
C ILE A 129 -9.33 -10.75 -0.02
N ARG A 130 -10.23 -9.85 0.40
CA ARG A 130 -9.91 -8.76 1.33
C ARG A 130 -9.61 -9.28 2.74
N SER A 131 -10.33 -10.31 3.18
CA SER A 131 -10.03 -11.00 4.43
C SER A 131 -8.67 -11.68 4.36
N LEU A 132 -8.26 -12.23 3.22
CA LEU A 132 -6.91 -12.77 3.07
C LEU A 132 -5.87 -11.63 3.13
N TYR A 133 -5.95 -10.64 2.25
CA TYR A 133 -4.98 -9.54 2.16
C TYR A 133 -5.34 -8.38 3.10
N ARG A 134 -4.91 -8.48 4.36
CA ARG A 134 -5.24 -7.50 5.42
C ARG A 134 -4.06 -6.94 6.20
N LEU A 135 -2.88 -7.55 6.10
CA LEU A 135 -1.72 -7.16 6.90
C LEU A 135 -0.86 -6.16 6.13
N ILE A 136 -0.83 -4.91 6.60
CA ILE A 136 0.03 -3.86 6.07
C ILE A 136 1.35 -3.86 6.83
N LEU A 137 2.47 -3.83 6.11
CA LEU A 137 3.79 -3.61 6.69
C LEU A 137 4.36 -2.29 6.17
N LEU A 138 4.58 -1.35 7.09
CA LEU A 138 5.19 -0.05 6.80
C LEU A 138 6.64 -0.03 7.26
N PRO A 139 7.58 0.49 6.44
CA PRO A 139 8.93 0.75 6.89
C PRO A 139 8.95 1.63 8.15
N SER A 140 9.63 1.15 9.19
CA SER A 140 9.85 1.84 10.46
C SER A 140 11.36 1.91 10.76
N LYS A 141 11.74 2.60 11.85
CA LYS A 141 13.15 2.68 12.27
C LYS A 141 13.76 1.31 12.60
N GLU A 142 12.95 0.41 13.16
CA GLU A 142 13.37 -0.90 13.66
C GLU A 142 12.73 -2.05 12.84
N GLY A 143 12.59 -1.84 11.52
CA GLY A 143 12.04 -2.85 10.60
C GLY A 143 10.68 -2.43 10.05
N PHE A 144 9.62 -3.12 10.48
CA PHE A 144 8.26 -2.86 10.01
C PHE A 144 7.32 -2.51 11.16
N LYS A 145 6.47 -1.49 10.94
CA LYS A 145 5.23 -1.30 11.70
C LYS A 145 4.14 -2.11 11.02
N GLU A 146 3.56 -3.05 11.76
CA GLU A 146 2.45 -3.88 11.26
C GLU A 146 1.11 -3.22 11.59
N ILE A 147 0.20 -3.20 10.62
CA ILE A 147 -1.16 -2.69 10.78
C ILE A 147 -2.11 -3.73 10.20
N ASP A 148 -3.03 -4.24 11.01
CA ASP A 148 -4.11 -5.11 10.55
C ASP A 148 -5.33 -4.25 10.16
N LEU A 149 -5.79 -4.41 8.93
CA LEU A 149 -7.02 -3.79 8.44
C LEU A 149 -8.28 -4.41 9.07
N GLY A 150 -8.15 -5.53 9.78
CA GLY A 150 -9.26 -6.20 10.46
C GLY A 150 -10.24 -6.86 9.49
N ILE A 151 -11.44 -7.12 10.02
CA ILE A 151 -12.54 -7.76 9.30
C ILE A 151 -13.21 -6.73 8.38
N PRO A 152 -13.45 -7.04 7.09
CA PRO A 152 -14.14 -6.14 6.19
C PRO A 152 -15.54 -5.82 6.71
N THR A 153 -15.95 -4.55 6.62
CA THR A 153 -17.32 -4.15 6.93
C THR A 153 -18.27 -4.64 5.83
N TYR A 154 -19.33 -5.33 6.24
CA TYR A 154 -20.28 -5.94 5.30
C TYR A 154 -20.94 -4.87 4.41
N GLY A 155 -20.96 -5.11 3.10
CA GLY A 155 -21.58 -4.21 2.11
C GLY A 155 -20.77 -2.98 1.72
N ALA A 156 -19.55 -2.79 2.24
CA ALA A 156 -18.68 -1.71 1.80
C ALA A 156 -18.18 -1.97 0.37
N ASP A 157 -18.58 -1.13 -0.58
CA ASP A 157 -18.06 -1.19 -1.95
C ASP A 157 -16.72 -0.45 -2.10
N VAL A 158 -15.74 -0.84 -1.28
CA VAL A 158 -14.40 -0.23 -1.26
C VAL A 158 -13.39 -1.23 -1.81
N THR A 159 -12.43 -0.74 -2.61
CA THR A 159 -11.30 -1.53 -3.10
C THR A 159 -10.19 -1.60 -2.07
N ILE A 160 -9.37 -2.65 -2.14
CA ILE A 160 -8.37 -2.92 -1.10
C ILE A 160 -7.33 -1.80 -1.01
N ASP A 161 -6.89 -1.27 -2.16
CA ASP A 161 -5.94 -0.17 -2.23
C ASP A 161 -6.51 1.15 -1.67
N LYS A 162 -7.78 1.44 -1.93
CA LYS A 162 -8.45 2.60 -1.33
C LYS A 162 -8.57 2.46 0.19
N GLU A 163 -8.93 1.28 0.68
CA GLU A 163 -9.01 1.04 2.11
C GLU A 163 -7.66 1.15 2.81
N VAL A 164 -6.59 0.62 2.19
CA VAL A 164 -5.20 0.81 2.66
C VAL A 164 -4.87 2.30 2.73
N TYR A 165 -5.19 3.07 1.69
CA TYR A 165 -4.94 4.51 1.67
C TYR A 165 -5.67 5.24 2.80
N GLU A 166 -6.98 5.03 2.93
CA GLU A 166 -7.80 5.68 3.94
C GLU A 166 -7.37 5.31 5.35
N ARG A 167 -7.02 4.03 5.59
CA ARG A 167 -6.50 3.60 6.88
C ARG A 167 -5.19 4.31 7.23
N LEU A 168 -4.24 4.34 6.30
CA LEU A 168 -2.93 4.96 6.52
C LEU A 168 -3.03 6.49 6.65
N ARG A 169 -3.96 7.11 5.93
CA ARG A 169 -4.27 8.53 6.08
C ARG A 169 -4.87 8.83 7.45
N GLY A 170 -5.86 8.04 7.87
CA GLY A 170 -6.50 8.17 9.18
C GLY A 170 -5.53 7.98 10.35
N ASP A 171 -4.58 7.05 10.21
CA ASP A 171 -3.54 6.78 11.21
C ASP A 171 -2.39 7.81 11.19
N GLY A 172 -2.41 8.80 10.28
CA GLY A 172 -1.37 9.83 10.13
C GLY A 172 -0.06 9.33 9.51
N GLU A 173 -0.06 8.13 8.91
CA GLU A 173 1.09 7.53 8.22
C GLU A 173 1.28 8.10 6.81
N ILE A 174 0.19 8.56 6.19
CA ILE A 174 0.17 9.32 4.93
C ILE A 174 -0.44 10.69 5.19
N LEU A 175 0.24 11.75 4.75
CA LEU A 175 -0.17 13.13 4.90
C LEU A 175 -0.48 13.77 3.55
N GLU A 176 -1.71 14.26 3.43
CA GLU A 176 -2.16 15.11 2.31
C GLU A 176 -1.86 16.59 2.54
N LYS A 177 -1.68 16.97 3.81
CA LYS A 177 -1.31 18.30 4.27
C LYS A 177 -0.36 18.18 5.45
N LEU A 178 0.59 19.11 5.55
CA LEU A 178 1.54 19.18 6.64
C LEU A 178 1.39 20.50 7.39
N SER A 179 1.41 20.45 8.72
CA SER A 179 1.37 21.64 9.57
C SER A 179 2.72 22.33 9.59
N ALA A 180 2.73 23.64 9.35
CA ALA A 180 3.93 24.47 9.48
C ALA A 180 4.51 24.41 10.91
N LEU A 181 3.65 24.36 11.93
CA LEU A 181 4.11 24.21 13.31
C LEU A 181 4.81 22.86 13.52
N SER A 182 4.27 21.76 12.97
CA SER A 182 4.91 20.45 13.05
C SER A 182 6.27 20.42 12.32
N LEU A 183 6.39 21.13 11.19
CA LEU A 183 7.69 21.32 10.52
C LEU A 183 8.70 22.03 11.42
N LYS A 184 8.30 23.14 12.04
CA LYS A 184 9.15 23.92 12.95
C LYS A 184 9.64 23.05 14.11
N GLU A 185 8.70 22.43 14.83
CA GLU A 185 9.00 21.62 16.01
C GLU A 185 9.89 20.42 15.68
N LYS A 186 9.72 19.81 14.50
CA LYS A 186 10.46 18.62 14.14
C LYS A 186 11.83 18.91 13.53
N TYR A 187 11.95 19.94 12.67
CA TYR A 187 13.13 20.15 11.85
C TYR A 187 13.98 21.37 12.23
N LEU A 188 13.40 22.34 12.97
CA LEU A 188 14.06 23.60 13.33
C LEU A 188 14.22 23.82 14.84
N LYS A 189 13.57 23.04 15.70
CA LYS A 189 13.58 23.25 17.15
C LYS A 189 14.98 23.40 17.77
N ASP A 190 15.92 22.56 17.35
CA ASP A 190 17.29 22.52 17.88
C ASP A 190 18.34 22.97 16.84
N ARG A 191 17.93 23.75 15.83
CA ARG A 191 18.80 24.16 14.71
C ARG A 191 18.46 25.55 14.19
N ASP A 192 19.49 26.33 13.87
CA ASP A 192 19.31 27.66 13.26
C ASP A 192 18.69 27.58 11.86
N TYR A 193 18.99 26.53 11.10
CA TYR A 193 18.42 26.30 9.77
C TYR A 193 18.43 24.82 9.37
N VAL A 194 17.64 24.50 8.34
CA VAL A 194 17.64 23.20 7.67
C VAL A 194 17.44 23.39 6.17
N LYS A 195 18.13 22.60 5.35
CA LYS A 195 17.91 22.61 3.90
C LYS A 195 16.56 21.97 3.59
N THR A 196 15.69 22.69 2.87
CA THR A 196 14.36 22.19 2.45
C THR A 196 14.46 20.86 1.69
N LYS A 197 15.49 20.71 0.85
CA LYS A 197 15.81 19.45 0.15
C LYS A 197 16.00 18.28 1.13
N ASN A 198 16.66 18.50 2.27
CA ASN A 198 16.90 17.43 3.24
C ASN A 198 15.60 17.00 3.93
N ILE A 199 14.69 17.95 4.22
CA ILE A 199 13.36 17.63 4.75
C ILE A 199 12.60 16.79 3.72
N LEU A 200 12.55 17.23 2.47
CA LEU A 200 11.84 16.52 1.41
C LEU A 200 12.38 15.10 1.21
N GLU A 201 13.71 14.97 1.15
CA GLU A 201 14.34 13.67 1.01
C GLU A 201 14.07 12.74 2.21
N SER A 202 13.95 13.27 3.43
CA SER A 202 13.62 12.45 4.59
C SER A 202 12.26 11.78 4.50
N PHE A 203 11.23 12.47 3.96
CA PHE A 203 9.90 11.87 3.76
C PHE A 203 9.92 10.65 2.85
N TYR A 204 10.87 10.58 1.91
CA TYR A 204 10.95 9.49 0.94
C TYR A 204 11.99 8.42 1.28
N LYS A 205 13.10 8.79 1.92
CA LYS A 205 14.27 7.90 2.13
C LYS A 205 14.35 7.30 3.53
N THR A 206 13.74 7.94 4.53
CA THR A 206 13.89 7.58 5.94
C THR A 206 12.73 6.69 6.40
N SER A 207 13.01 5.44 6.73
CA SER A 207 11.99 4.54 7.29
C SER A 207 11.46 5.06 8.63
N GLY A 208 10.15 4.99 8.82
CA GLY A 208 9.45 5.52 10.00
C GLY A 208 9.22 7.03 9.98
N GLU A 209 9.58 7.70 8.89
CA GLU A 209 9.16 9.08 8.63
C GLU A 209 7.74 9.09 8.05
N VAL A 210 7.02 10.21 8.18
CA VAL A 210 5.69 10.34 7.57
C VAL A 210 5.81 10.33 6.04
N ARG A 211 4.79 9.79 5.36
CA ARG A 211 4.74 9.75 3.90
C ARG A 211 3.92 10.92 3.39
N VAL A 212 4.44 11.70 2.46
CA VAL A 212 3.69 12.74 1.77
C VAL A 212 3.25 12.25 0.40
N ILE A 213 2.06 12.66 -0.03
CA ILE A 213 1.51 12.23 -1.33
C ILE A 213 2.20 12.93 -2.52
N ARG A 214 2.84 14.08 -2.31
CA ARG A 214 3.58 14.86 -3.30
C ARG A 214 4.47 15.93 -2.65
N ASP A 215 5.42 16.47 -3.40
CA ASP A 215 6.35 17.52 -2.94
C ASP A 215 5.62 18.80 -2.50
N GLU A 216 4.48 19.10 -3.12
CA GLU A 216 3.66 20.28 -2.84
C GLU A 216 3.19 20.31 -1.38
N VAL A 217 3.02 19.16 -0.74
CA VAL A 217 2.65 19.08 0.69
C VAL A 217 3.67 19.82 1.56
N LEU A 218 4.97 19.69 1.26
CA LEU A 218 6.02 20.42 1.96
C LEU A 218 6.05 21.89 1.54
N LYS A 219 5.95 22.18 0.23
CA LYS A 219 6.00 23.56 -0.29
C LYS A 219 4.89 24.42 0.31
N ASP A 220 3.67 23.90 0.34
CA ASP A 220 2.50 24.61 0.88
C ASP A 220 2.63 24.83 2.39
N SER A 221 3.19 23.84 3.11
CA SER A 221 3.46 23.97 4.54
C SER A 221 4.55 25.00 4.85
N ILE A 222 5.58 25.10 4.01
CA ILE A 222 6.63 26.13 4.13
C ILE A 222 6.03 27.51 3.87
N LYS A 223 5.27 27.70 2.78
CA LYS A 223 4.59 28.97 2.47
C LYS A 223 3.73 29.43 3.64
N GLU A 224 2.92 28.52 4.18
CA GLU A 224 2.08 28.83 5.34
C GLU A 224 2.90 29.23 6.57
N GLY A 225 4.02 28.54 6.83
CA GLY A 225 4.91 28.87 7.95
C GLY A 225 5.60 30.23 7.81
N VAL A 226 6.00 30.59 6.59
CA VAL A 226 6.56 31.91 6.25
C VAL A 226 5.51 33.00 6.49
N ARG A 227 4.30 32.82 5.94
CA ARG A 227 3.17 33.75 6.10
C ARG A 227 2.79 33.97 7.57
N GLN A 228 2.79 32.91 8.37
CA GLN A 228 2.52 32.97 9.81
C GLN A 228 3.68 33.52 10.65
N GLY A 229 4.88 33.69 10.06
CA GLY A 229 6.08 34.09 10.79
C GLY A 229 6.60 33.02 11.76
N LEU A 230 6.33 31.74 11.49
CA LEU A 230 6.84 30.63 12.30
C LEU A 230 8.33 30.38 12.06
N PHE A 231 8.77 30.56 10.81
CA PHE A 231 10.15 30.49 10.31
C PHE A 231 10.24 31.26 8.98
N GLY A 232 11.46 31.56 8.52
CA GLY A 232 11.71 32.14 7.20
C GLY A 232 12.24 31.12 6.19
N VAL A 233 12.33 31.50 4.91
CA VAL A 233 13.02 30.74 3.87
C VAL A 233 14.03 31.63 3.16
N GLY A 234 15.18 31.06 2.78
CA GLY A 234 16.19 31.76 2.00
C GLY A 234 17.43 30.92 1.70
N GLY A 235 18.51 31.61 1.32
CA GLY A 235 19.78 31.02 0.93
C GLY A 235 20.77 30.70 2.05
N ILE A 236 21.88 30.09 1.67
CA ILE A 236 23.09 30.01 2.50
C ILE A 236 24.18 30.80 1.80
N GLU A 237 24.65 31.87 2.44
CA GLU A 237 25.73 32.72 1.94
C GLU A 237 26.91 32.67 2.92
N ASN A 238 28.11 32.39 2.41
CA ASN A 238 29.32 32.29 3.23
C ASN A 238 29.16 31.35 4.45
N GLY A 239 28.38 30.27 4.29
CA GLY A 239 28.10 29.30 5.35
C GLY A 239 27.06 29.73 6.40
N LYS A 240 26.45 30.91 6.26
CA LYS A 240 25.41 31.42 7.15
C LYS A 240 24.04 31.44 6.46
N PRO A 241 22.95 31.14 7.18
CA PRO A 241 21.61 31.30 6.62
C PRO A 241 21.30 32.78 6.41
N VAL A 242 20.78 33.11 5.23
CA VAL A 242 20.24 34.43 4.89
C VAL A 242 18.74 34.23 4.65
N CYS A 243 17.93 35.04 5.32
CA CYS A 243 16.47 34.95 5.19
C CYS A 243 16.00 35.89 4.09
N ASP A 244 15.39 35.33 3.06
CA ASP A 244 14.86 36.10 1.92
C ASP A 244 13.38 36.45 2.15
N HIS A 245 12.62 35.55 2.78
CA HIS A 245 11.18 35.71 3.03
C HIS A 245 10.80 35.38 4.47
N PHE A 246 10.09 36.29 5.13
CA PHE A 246 9.54 36.10 6.47
C PHE A 246 8.32 37.00 6.71
N LYS A 247 7.18 36.43 7.13
CA LYS A 247 5.90 37.15 7.26
C LYS A 247 5.44 37.81 5.95
N GLU A 248 5.63 37.10 4.84
CA GLU A 248 5.26 37.51 3.48
C GLU A 248 4.27 36.50 2.89
N GLU A 249 3.48 36.93 1.88
CA GLU A 249 2.49 36.09 1.18
C GLU A 249 3.11 35.04 0.24
#